data_AF-A0A9X1KV37-F1
#
_entry.id   AF-A0A9X1KV37-F1
#
_cell.length_a   1.000
_cell.length_b   1.000
_cell.length_c   1.000
_cell.angle_alpha   90.00
_cell.angle_beta   90.00
_cell.angle_gamma   90.00
#
_symmetry.space_group_name_H-M   'P 1'
#
loop_
_entity.id
_entity.type
_entity.pdbx_description
1 polymer ?
#
loop_
_entity_poly.entity_id
_entity_poly.type
_entity_poly.pdbx_seq_one_letter_code
_entity_poly.pdbx_strand_id
1 'polypeptide(L)'
;MLSKSVVTVRNRMPVLFLAAAVSLAMIAGCADNQPLEADSGILSEDVDMSRGQGAAGAAGVGITSSHSAAEVIRAVTAASARFHAVKQAERAGYEMDPHCVYVPGVGGMGHHFIKGELIDPEYNPLMPEALMYEPDKNGNLKLIGVEYIVLNIGQDHPHFGDQPFNIGGVPPLMAANVPHWSLHVWLWKENPNGMFAPMNPDVSCPM
;
A
#
# COMPACT_ATOMS: atom_id res chain seq x y z
N MET A 1 -42.42 46.02 -20.69
CA MET A 1 -43.66 45.21 -20.67
C MET A 1 -43.32 43.83 -21.21
N LEU A 2 -43.13 42.85 -20.34
CA LEU A 2 -42.80 41.47 -20.74
C LEU A 2 -43.84 40.54 -20.11
N SER A 3 -44.59 39.87 -20.99
CA SER A 3 -45.76 39.06 -20.70
C SER A 3 -45.36 37.76 -19.99
N LYS A 4 -46.00 37.47 -18.86
CA LYS A 4 -45.88 36.20 -18.13
C LYS A 4 -46.71 35.14 -18.87
N SER A 5 -46.06 34.11 -19.40
CA SER A 5 -46.74 32.92 -19.91
C SER A 5 -46.99 31.95 -18.76
N VAL A 6 -48.27 31.77 -18.43
CA VAL A 6 -48.79 30.70 -17.59
C VAL A 6 -49.02 29.50 -18.48
N VAL A 7 -48.41 28.35 -18.19
CA VAL A 7 -48.82 27.06 -18.76
C VAL A 7 -49.05 26.07 -17.63
N THR A 8 -50.29 25.60 -17.60
CA THR A 8 -50.91 24.74 -16.60
C THR A 8 -50.45 23.29 -16.70
N VAL A 9 -50.32 22.69 -15.52
CA VAL A 9 -50.08 21.28 -15.19
C VAL A 9 -50.95 20.31 -16.00
N ARG A 10 -50.36 19.21 -16.51
CA ARG A 10 -51.09 18.00 -16.87
C ARG A 10 -50.40 16.76 -16.28
N ASN A 11 -51.04 16.22 -15.25
CA ASN A 11 -50.70 14.99 -14.55
C ASN A 11 -51.30 13.76 -15.27
N ARG A 12 -50.82 12.55 -14.92
CA ARG A 12 -51.22 11.15 -15.27
C ARG A 12 -50.27 10.49 -16.28
N MET A 13 -49.73 9.28 -16.07
CA MET A 13 -50.03 8.16 -15.15
C MET A 13 -48.79 7.22 -15.06
N PRO A 14 -48.74 6.27 -14.09
CA PRO A 14 -47.52 5.54 -13.70
C PRO A 14 -47.24 4.31 -14.58
N VAL A 15 -45.96 4.04 -14.82
CA VAL A 15 -45.51 2.80 -15.47
C VAL A 15 -45.43 1.69 -14.41
N LEU A 16 -46.24 0.67 -14.68
CA LEU A 16 -46.39 -0.63 -14.04
C LEU A 16 -45.07 -1.24 -13.52
N PHE A 17 -45.02 -1.56 -12.23
CA PHE A 17 -44.09 -2.56 -11.67
C PHE A 17 -44.61 -3.95 -12.02
N LEU A 18 -43.89 -4.71 -12.84
CA LEU A 18 -44.06 -6.16 -12.93
C LEU A 18 -43.00 -6.84 -12.06
N ALA A 19 -43.45 -7.40 -10.94
CA ALA A 19 -42.72 -8.41 -10.20
C ALA A 19 -42.87 -9.75 -10.92
N ALA A 20 -41.74 -10.39 -11.26
CA ALA A 20 -41.70 -11.79 -11.66
C ALA A 20 -40.79 -12.54 -10.67
N ALA A 21 -41.41 -13.23 -9.72
CA ALA A 21 -40.78 -14.25 -8.92
C ALA A 21 -40.96 -15.59 -9.64
N VAL A 22 -39.86 -16.27 -10.01
CA VAL A 22 -39.89 -17.68 -10.43
C VAL A 22 -38.67 -18.41 -9.86
N SER A 23 -38.97 -19.20 -8.83
CA SER A 23 -38.53 -20.56 -8.52
C SER A 23 -37.06 -20.98 -8.67
N LEU A 24 -36.55 -21.35 -7.49
CA LEU A 24 -35.46 -22.27 -7.17
C LEU A 24 -35.45 -23.55 -8.05
N ALA A 25 -34.30 -23.84 -8.65
CA ALA A 25 -33.95 -25.18 -9.14
C ALA A 25 -32.57 -25.55 -8.57
N MET A 26 -32.58 -26.39 -7.55
CA MET A 26 -31.40 -27.12 -7.06
C MET A 26 -31.11 -28.25 -8.05
N ILE A 27 -29.97 -28.19 -8.74
CA ILE A 27 -29.43 -29.35 -9.45
C ILE A 27 -28.26 -29.87 -8.61
N ALA A 28 -28.50 -30.98 -7.93
CA ALA A 28 -27.46 -31.82 -7.35
C ALA A 28 -26.72 -32.49 -8.52
N GLY A 29 -25.52 -32.00 -8.82
CA GLY A 29 -24.56 -32.67 -9.69
C GLY A 29 -23.38 -33.14 -8.86
N CYS A 30 -23.31 -34.44 -8.59
CA CYS A 30 -22.12 -35.08 -8.07
C CYS A 30 -21.06 -35.08 -9.17
N ALA A 31 -19.91 -34.44 -8.91
CA ALA A 31 -18.71 -34.59 -9.71
C ALA A 31 -17.53 -34.77 -8.74
N ASP A 32 -17.15 -36.04 -8.63
CA ASP A 32 -15.87 -36.63 -8.27
C ASP A 32 -14.83 -35.79 -7.49
N ASN A 33 -14.67 -36.22 -6.24
CA ASN A 33 -13.50 -35.96 -5.42
C ASN A 33 -12.28 -36.67 -6.02
N GLN A 34 -11.33 -35.90 -6.56
CA GLN A 34 -9.93 -36.31 -6.61
C GLN A 34 -9.11 -35.39 -5.71
N PRO A 35 -8.45 -35.90 -4.66
CA PRO A 35 -7.48 -35.12 -3.90
C PRO A 35 -6.28 -34.83 -4.81
N LEU A 36 -5.95 -33.55 -4.98
CA LEU A 36 -4.62 -33.17 -5.43
C LEU A 36 -3.67 -33.46 -4.28
N GLU A 37 -2.87 -34.51 -4.44
CA GLU A 37 -1.76 -34.83 -3.55
C GLU A 37 -0.81 -33.63 -3.48
N ALA A 38 -0.67 -33.10 -2.27
CA ALA A 38 0.43 -32.23 -1.91
C ALA A 38 1.68 -33.11 -1.82
N ASP A 39 2.52 -33.08 -2.86
CA ASP A 39 3.86 -33.64 -2.80
C ASP A 39 4.74 -32.74 -1.92
N SER A 40 4.85 -33.14 -0.66
CA SER A 40 5.83 -32.63 0.29
C SER A 40 7.20 -33.27 0.00
N GLY A 41 7.94 -32.72 -0.95
CA GLY A 41 9.33 -33.06 -1.23
C GLY A 41 10.31 -32.12 -0.54
N ILE A 42 10.33 -32.11 0.80
CA ILE A 42 11.44 -31.53 1.58
C ILE A 42 12.51 -32.63 1.69
N LEU A 43 13.58 -32.52 0.91
CA LEU A 43 14.81 -33.28 1.15
C LEU A 43 15.62 -32.53 2.20
N SER A 44 15.40 -32.89 3.46
CA SER A 44 16.25 -32.53 4.58
C SER A 44 17.54 -33.36 4.50
N GLU A 45 18.69 -32.70 4.46
CA GLU A 45 19.98 -33.34 4.72
C GLU A 45 20.04 -33.76 6.20
N ASP A 46 20.64 -34.93 6.42
CA ASP A 46 20.69 -35.66 7.67
C ASP A 46 21.53 -34.94 8.74
N VAL A 47 20.94 -34.64 9.90
CA VAL A 47 21.69 -34.28 11.12
C VAL A 47 21.51 -35.38 12.16
N ASP A 48 22.57 -36.16 12.32
CA ASP A 48 22.76 -37.17 13.36
C ASP A 48 22.76 -36.50 14.76
N MET A 49 21.80 -36.88 15.61
CA MET A 49 21.75 -36.52 17.02
C MET A 49 21.43 -37.76 17.85
N SER A 50 22.48 -38.52 18.20
CA SER A 50 22.39 -39.50 19.29
C SER A 50 22.69 -38.85 20.65
N ARG A 51 21.84 -39.20 21.63
CA ARG A 51 21.93 -39.10 23.10
C ARG A 51 21.07 -38.04 23.80
N GLY A 52 20.20 -38.54 24.69
CA GLY A 52 19.91 -37.92 25.98
C GLY A 52 18.43 -37.76 26.33
N GLN A 53 17.84 -38.72 27.03
CA GLN A 53 16.56 -38.56 27.73
C GLN A 53 16.70 -37.62 28.94
N GLY A 54 15.75 -36.70 29.12
CA GLY A 54 15.64 -35.88 30.33
C GLY A 54 14.38 -34.99 30.33
N ALA A 55 13.57 -35.09 31.39
CA ALA A 55 12.22 -34.57 31.52
C ALA A 55 12.06 -33.03 31.69
N ALA A 56 10.83 -32.59 31.40
CA ALA A 56 10.09 -31.47 31.99
C ALA A 56 10.51 -30.02 31.69
N GLY A 57 9.55 -29.27 31.11
CA GLY A 57 9.57 -27.81 31.06
C GLY A 57 8.97 -27.27 29.77
N ALA A 58 7.64 -27.22 29.67
CA ALA A 58 6.97 -26.47 28.61
C ALA A 58 7.19 -24.97 28.83
N ALA A 59 8.34 -24.45 28.37
CA ALA A 59 8.49 -23.04 28.09
C ALA A 59 7.85 -22.80 26.73
N GLY A 60 6.65 -22.23 26.72
CA GLY A 60 6.04 -21.71 25.51
C GLY A 60 6.94 -20.62 24.95
N VAL A 61 7.75 -20.97 23.94
CA VAL A 61 8.39 -19.98 23.09
C VAL A 61 7.25 -19.37 22.27
N GLY A 62 6.75 -18.22 22.71
CA GLY A 62 5.85 -17.40 21.91
C GLY A 62 6.63 -16.88 20.71
N ILE A 63 6.64 -17.63 19.61
CA ILE A 63 7.08 -17.11 18.32
C ILE A 63 5.93 -16.28 17.77
N THR A 64 5.89 -14.99 18.11
CA THR A 64 5.20 -14.02 17.27
C THR A 64 6.06 -13.84 16.03
N SER A 65 5.73 -14.52 14.94
CA SER A 65 6.43 -14.32 13.68
C SER A 65 6.08 -12.93 13.15
N SER A 66 6.88 -11.94 13.53
CA SER A 66 6.92 -10.66 12.81
C SER A 66 7.27 -10.98 11.35
N HIS A 67 6.44 -10.54 10.41
CA HIS A 67 6.76 -10.66 8.98
C HIS A 67 8.09 -9.97 8.68
N SER A 68 8.93 -10.57 7.86
CA SER A 68 10.15 -9.92 7.37
C SER A 68 9.79 -8.76 6.44
N ALA A 69 10.64 -7.72 6.38
CA ALA A 69 10.44 -6.63 5.44
C ALA A 69 10.35 -7.14 3.98
N ALA A 70 11.06 -8.21 3.63
CA ALA A 70 11.01 -8.84 2.32
C ALA A 70 9.61 -9.38 1.96
N GLU A 71 8.89 -9.96 2.92
CA GLU A 71 7.51 -10.42 2.72
C GLU A 71 6.57 -9.24 2.50
N VAL A 72 6.72 -8.19 3.32
CA VAL A 72 5.89 -6.99 3.20
C VAL A 72 6.17 -6.26 1.88
N ILE A 73 7.45 -6.17 1.44
CA ILE A 73 7.87 -5.62 0.14
C ILE A 73 7.12 -6.31 -1.01
N ARG A 74 7.08 -7.66 -1.02
CA ARG A 74 6.37 -8.39 -2.08
C ARG A 74 4.88 -8.03 -2.10
N ALA A 75 4.25 -7.95 -0.93
CA ALA A 75 2.84 -7.64 -0.82
C ALA A 75 2.52 -6.20 -1.26
N VAL A 76 3.28 -5.20 -0.80
CA VAL A 76 3.08 -3.81 -1.23
C VAL A 76 3.38 -3.64 -2.72
N THR A 77 4.40 -4.30 -3.27
CA THR A 77 4.73 -4.23 -4.70
C THR A 77 3.54 -4.67 -5.54
N ALA A 78 2.89 -5.78 -5.17
CA ALA A 78 1.70 -6.27 -5.86
C ALA A 78 0.50 -5.31 -5.70
N ALA A 79 0.25 -4.81 -4.49
CA ALA A 79 -0.87 -3.91 -4.19
C ALA A 79 -0.78 -2.55 -4.92
N SER A 80 0.44 -2.05 -5.09
CA SER A 80 0.72 -0.72 -5.63
C SER A 80 1.08 -0.71 -7.13
N ALA A 81 1.34 -1.87 -7.75
CA ALA A 81 1.72 -1.96 -9.17
C ALA A 81 0.72 -1.27 -10.13
N ARG A 82 -0.58 -1.24 -9.80
CA ARG A 82 -1.58 -0.55 -10.63
C ARG A 82 -1.33 0.97 -10.76
N PHE A 83 -0.57 1.55 -9.83
CA PHE A 83 -0.27 2.98 -9.79
C PHE A 83 0.85 3.40 -10.74
N HIS A 84 1.47 2.46 -11.47
CA HIS A 84 2.28 2.83 -12.65
C HIS A 84 1.49 3.73 -13.62
N ALA A 85 0.17 3.56 -13.67
CA ALA A 85 -0.73 4.54 -14.27
C ALA A 85 -1.15 5.61 -13.24
N VAL A 86 -0.65 6.84 -13.38
CA VAL A 86 -0.99 7.99 -12.51
C VAL A 86 -2.50 8.19 -12.36
N LYS A 87 -3.29 7.96 -13.41
CA LYS A 87 -4.76 8.06 -13.35
C LYS A 87 -5.39 7.07 -12.36
N GLN A 88 -4.76 5.94 -12.08
CA GLN A 88 -5.22 5.01 -11.06
C GLN A 88 -4.90 5.52 -9.65
N ALA A 89 -3.79 6.23 -9.47
CA ALA A 89 -3.46 6.89 -8.21
C ALA A 89 -4.48 8.01 -7.90
N GLU A 90 -4.72 8.90 -8.86
CA GLU A 90 -5.74 9.96 -8.75
C GLU A 90 -7.13 9.39 -8.43
N ARG A 91 -7.56 8.33 -9.15
CA ARG A 91 -8.85 7.66 -8.89
C ARG A 91 -8.93 7.01 -7.51
N ALA A 92 -7.79 6.63 -6.93
CA ALA A 92 -7.72 6.06 -5.58
C ALA A 92 -7.66 7.14 -4.48
N GLY A 93 -7.65 8.42 -4.86
CA GLY A 93 -7.65 9.56 -3.93
C GLY A 93 -6.24 10.09 -3.60
N TYR A 94 -5.22 9.72 -4.36
CA TYR A 94 -3.89 10.31 -4.21
C TYR A 94 -3.79 11.60 -5.03
N GLU A 95 -3.30 12.67 -4.40
CA GLU A 95 -3.17 14.00 -4.99
C GLU A 95 -1.69 14.38 -5.13
N MET A 96 -1.31 14.93 -6.28
CA MET A 96 0.07 15.33 -6.55
C MET A 96 0.48 16.54 -5.73
N ASP A 97 1.55 16.42 -4.96
CA ASP A 97 2.31 17.56 -4.45
C ASP A 97 3.06 18.21 -5.63
N PRO A 98 2.88 19.53 -5.87
CA PRO A 98 3.54 20.22 -6.98
C PRO A 98 5.06 20.25 -6.86
N HIS A 99 5.63 20.01 -5.67
CA HIS A 99 7.07 19.99 -5.45
C HIS A 99 7.64 18.63 -5.84
N CYS A 100 8.61 18.66 -6.76
CA CYS A 100 9.52 17.54 -6.97
C CYS A 100 10.67 17.70 -5.98
N VAL A 101 10.77 16.81 -4.99
CA VAL A 101 11.78 16.97 -3.94
C VAL A 101 13.13 16.47 -4.45
N TYR A 102 14.07 17.41 -4.53
CA TYR A 102 15.44 17.17 -4.96
C TYR A 102 16.40 18.09 -4.22
N VAL A 103 17.56 17.54 -3.85
CA VAL A 103 18.64 18.25 -3.17
C VAL A 103 19.93 18.06 -3.99
N PRO A 104 20.52 19.13 -4.55
CA PRO A 104 21.76 19.04 -5.30
C PRO A 104 22.88 18.35 -4.51
N GLY A 105 23.53 17.37 -5.14
CA GLY A 105 24.61 16.59 -4.51
C GLY A 105 24.15 15.48 -3.55
N VAL A 106 22.85 15.36 -3.28
CA VAL A 106 22.27 14.30 -2.44
C VAL A 106 21.37 13.36 -3.25
N GLY A 107 20.58 13.91 -4.17
CA GLY A 107 19.60 13.14 -4.95
C GLY A 107 18.18 13.66 -4.77
N GLY A 108 17.19 12.81 -5.03
CA GLY A 108 15.78 13.18 -4.93
C GLY A 108 14.89 12.12 -4.30
N MET A 109 13.67 12.55 -3.99
CA MET A 109 12.51 11.72 -3.67
C MET A 109 11.50 11.70 -4.81
N GLY A 110 11.55 12.72 -5.69
CA GLY A 110 10.60 12.89 -6.78
C GLY A 110 9.34 13.64 -6.34
N HIS A 111 8.28 13.52 -7.13
CA HIS A 111 6.95 13.99 -6.77
C HIS A 111 6.25 13.00 -5.85
N HIS A 112 5.63 13.50 -4.80
CA HIS A 112 4.76 12.71 -3.94
C HIS A 112 3.33 12.87 -4.40
N PHE A 113 2.63 11.76 -4.55
CA PHE A 113 1.18 11.72 -4.67
C PHE A 113 0.66 11.24 -3.33
N ILE A 114 0.01 12.14 -2.59
CA ILE A 114 -0.32 11.95 -1.18
C ILE A 114 -1.80 11.66 -1.05
N LYS A 115 -2.14 10.69 -0.22
CA LYS A 115 -3.51 10.41 0.17
C LYS A 115 -3.70 10.82 1.62
N GLY A 116 -4.03 12.11 1.81
CA GLY A 116 -4.01 12.75 3.12
C GLY A 116 -4.93 12.11 4.18
N GLU A 117 -6.01 11.43 3.75
CA GLU A 117 -6.90 10.70 4.66
C GLU A 117 -6.26 9.49 5.33
N LEU A 118 -5.11 9.01 4.83
CA LEU A 118 -4.35 7.91 5.44
C LEU A 118 -3.27 8.41 6.41
N ILE A 119 -2.99 9.72 6.46
CA ILE A 119 -2.00 10.27 7.38
C ILE A 119 -2.62 10.36 8.77
N ASP A 120 -2.50 9.26 9.51
CA ASP A 120 -3.05 9.09 10.84
C ASP A 120 -2.05 8.33 11.76
N PRO A 121 -2.39 8.03 13.02
CA PRO A 121 -1.50 7.31 13.94
C PRO A 121 -1.28 5.82 13.63
N GLU A 122 -2.05 5.26 12.72
CA GLU A 122 -1.96 3.88 12.25
C GLU A 122 -1.47 3.88 10.80
N TYR A 123 -1.04 2.72 10.31
CA TYR A 123 -0.70 2.57 8.91
C TYR A 123 -1.02 1.16 8.44
N ASN A 124 -1.34 1.04 7.16
CA ASN A 124 -1.53 -0.26 6.52
C ASN A 124 -0.45 -0.45 5.45
N PRO A 125 0.41 -1.48 5.53
CA PRO A 125 1.45 -1.72 4.53
C PRO A 125 0.92 -1.84 3.08
N LEU A 126 -0.35 -2.21 2.87
CA LEU A 126 -0.94 -2.33 1.54
C LEU A 126 -1.64 -1.06 1.06
N MET A 127 -1.70 -0.01 1.88
CA MET A 127 -2.27 1.29 1.56
C MET A 127 -1.28 2.39 1.98
N PRO A 128 -0.23 2.64 1.20
CA PRO A 128 0.77 3.66 1.55
C PRO A 128 0.14 5.05 1.57
N GLU A 129 0.62 5.92 2.45
CA GLU A 129 0.16 7.31 2.57
C GLU A 129 0.60 8.16 1.37
N ALA A 130 1.75 7.83 0.75
CA ALA A 130 2.20 8.47 -0.46
C ALA A 130 2.80 7.49 -1.49
N LEU A 131 2.65 7.88 -2.76
CA LEU A 131 3.28 7.24 -3.92
C LEU A 131 4.34 8.18 -4.46
N MET A 132 5.52 7.68 -4.78
CA MET A 132 6.64 8.49 -5.26
C MET A 132 6.83 8.31 -6.77
N TYR A 133 6.98 9.42 -7.49
CA TYR A 133 7.20 9.43 -8.93
C TYR A 133 8.41 10.27 -9.34
N GLU A 134 9.23 9.71 -10.23
CA GLU A 134 10.30 10.45 -10.90
C GLU A 134 9.81 10.96 -12.26
N PRO A 135 9.88 12.27 -12.54
CA PRO A 135 9.62 12.79 -13.88
C PRO A 135 10.75 12.41 -14.85
N ASP A 136 10.39 11.92 -16.04
CA ASP A 136 11.34 11.77 -17.14
C ASP A 136 11.63 13.12 -17.82
N LYS A 137 12.54 13.12 -18.78
CA LYS A 137 12.94 14.31 -19.56
C LYS A 137 11.79 15.02 -20.31
N ASN A 138 10.65 14.35 -20.48
CA ASN A 138 9.46 14.90 -21.14
C ASN A 138 8.36 15.24 -20.12
N GLY A 139 8.63 15.10 -18.82
CA GLY A 139 7.67 15.31 -17.74
C GLY A 139 6.73 14.13 -17.48
N ASN A 140 6.93 12.97 -18.11
CA ASN A 140 6.12 11.81 -17.78
C ASN A 140 6.55 11.24 -16.43
N LEU A 141 5.59 10.94 -15.57
CA LEU A 141 5.84 10.43 -14.23
C LEU A 141 6.01 8.91 -14.25
N LYS A 142 7.12 8.43 -13.69
CA LYS A 142 7.39 7.00 -13.46
C LYS A 142 7.29 6.69 -11.98
N LEU A 143 6.51 5.69 -11.62
CA LEU A 143 6.41 5.23 -10.25
C LEU A 143 7.75 4.61 -9.82
N ILE A 144 8.34 5.10 -8.73
CA ILE A 144 9.68 4.70 -8.26
C ILE A 144 9.66 4.06 -6.86
N GLY A 145 8.65 4.36 -6.05
CA GLY A 145 8.46 3.77 -4.73
C GLY A 145 7.20 4.24 -4.05
N VAL A 146 7.09 3.94 -2.76
CA VAL A 146 6.03 4.40 -1.87
C VAL A 146 6.64 4.99 -0.61
N GLU A 147 5.89 5.85 0.06
CA GLU A 147 6.26 6.38 1.38
C GLU A 147 5.11 6.16 2.36
N TYR A 148 5.47 5.80 3.58
CA TYR A 148 4.55 5.77 4.71
C TYR A 148 4.77 6.96 5.63
N ILE A 149 3.69 7.53 6.15
CA ILE A 149 3.73 8.69 7.06
C ILE A 149 2.78 8.42 8.22
N VAL A 150 3.34 8.28 9.42
CA VAL A 150 2.57 7.90 10.62
C VAL A 150 2.68 8.99 11.66
N LEU A 151 1.54 9.53 12.11
CA LEU A 151 1.53 10.58 13.13
C LEU A 151 1.92 9.99 14.49
N ASN A 152 2.88 10.63 15.16
CA ASN A 152 3.32 10.19 16.48
C ASN A 152 2.50 10.89 17.56
N ILE A 153 1.67 10.11 18.23
CA ILE A 153 0.85 10.50 19.39
C ILE A 153 1.31 9.83 20.69
N GLY A 154 2.50 9.22 20.70
CA GLY A 154 3.09 8.51 21.84
C GLY A 154 2.87 6.99 21.83
N GLN A 155 2.43 6.44 20.70
CA GLN A 155 2.33 4.99 20.48
C GLN A 155 3.71 4.34 20.21
N ASP A 156 3.73 3.01 20.14
CA ASP A 156 4.93 2.24 19.81
C ASP A 156 5.49 2.63 18.43
N HIS A 157 6.82 2.63 18.30
CA HIS A 157 7.49 2.99 17.05
C HIS A 157 7.11 2.00 15.93
N PRO A 158 6.49 2.46 14.82
CA PRO A 158 6.09 1.57 13.73
C PRO A 158 7.28 0.88 13.06
N HIS A 159 7.02 -0.34 12.58
CA HIS A 159 7.96 -1.14 11.81
C HIS A 159 7.28 -1.67 10.56
N PHE A 160 7.98 -1.63 9.43
CA PHE A 160 7.62 -2.25 8.17
C PHE A 160 8.27 -3.64 8.11
N GLY A 161 7.55 -4.65 8.61
CA GLY A 161 8.16 -5.93 8.92
C GLY A 161 9.18 -5.78 10.05
N ASP A 162 10.44 -6.10 9.78
CA ASP A 162 11.59 -5.92 10.69
C ASP A 162 12.33 -4.58 10.50
N GLN A 163 11.88 -3.72 9.57
CA GLN A 163 12.48 -2.40 9.33
C GLN A 163 11.80 -1.31 10.18
N PRO A 164 12.50 -0.64 11.12
CA PRO A 164 11.94 0.51 11.83
C PRO A 164 11.78 1.72 10.90
N PHE A 165 10.80 2.56 11.21
CA PHE A 165 10.60 3.83 10.50
C PHE A 165 11.67 4.88 10.89
N ASN A 166 11.83 5.92 10.08
CA ASN A 166 12.62 7.10 10.43
C ASN A 166 11.78 8.07 11.27
N ILE A 167 12.44 8.87 12.11
CA ILE A 167 11.78 9.94 12.87
C ILE A 167 11.75 11.21 12.02
N GLY A 168 10.57 11.82 11.86
CA GLY A 168 10.38 13.00 11.02
C GLY A 168 10.43 12.67 9.54
N GLY A 169 11.03 13.57 8.74
CA GLY A 169 11.30 13.33 7.31
C GLY A 169 10.31 13.99 6.34
N VAL A 170 9.15 14.45 6.81
CA VAL A 170 8.14 15.12 5.97
C VAL A 170 8.18 16.64 6.21
N PRO A 171 8.72 17.45 5.27
CA PRO A 171 9.01 18.86 5.54
C PRO A 171 7.81 19.71 5.99
N PRO A 172 6.60 19.58 5.40
CA PRO A 172 5.42 20.30 5.90
C PRO A 172 5.06 19.99 7.35
N LEU A 173 5.15 18.71 7.77
CA LEU A 173 4.86 18.30 9.15
C LEU A 173 5.96 18.76 10.12
N MET A 174 7.23 18.72 9.68
CA MET A 174 8.36 19.26 10.45
C MET A 174 8.18 20.76 10.68
N ALA A 175 7.83 21.52 9.64
CA ALA A 175 7.58 22.97 9.75
C ALA A 175 6.41 23.30 10.69
N ALA A 176 5.42 22.40 10.77
CA ALA A 176 4.28 22.52 11.67
C ALA A 176 4.55 21.96 13.09
N ASN A 177 5.77 21.48 13.39
CA ASN A 177 6.11 20.80 14.65
C ASN A 177 5.16 19.64 14.98
N VAL A 178 4.69 18.90 13.98
CA VAL A 178 3.87 17.70 14.16
C VAL A 178 4.82 16.50 14.29
N PRO A 179 4.87 15.82 15.44
CA PRO A 179 5.66 14.60 15.58
C PRO A 179 5.12 13.51 14.64
N HIS A 180 6.02 12.88 13.89
CA HIS A 180 5.67 11.81 12.96
C HIS A 180 6.86 10.90 12.71
N TRP A 181 6.58 9.76 12.10
CA TRP A 181 7.56 8.88 11.48
C TRP A 181 7.32 8.82 9.98
N SER A 182 8.37 8.55 9.21
CA SER A 182 8.24 8.24 7.80
C SER A 182 9.12 7.07 7.38
N LEU A 183 8.75 6.41 6.30
CA LEU A 183 9.56 5.36 5.70
C LEU A 183 9.41 5.37 4.19
N HIS A 184 10.53 5.55 3.51
CA HIS A 184 10.61 5.41 2.06
C HIS A 184 10.83 3.96 1.70
N VAL A 185 10.16 3.45 0.66
CA VAL A 185 10.34 2.10 0.16
C VAL A 185 10.52 2.13 -1.36
N TRP A 186 11.74 1.89 -1.82
CA TRP A 186 12.16 1.99 -3.23
C TRP A 186 11.82 0.75 -4.05
N LEU A 187 10.56 0.59 -4.44
CA LEU A 187 10.05 -0.64 -5.05
C LEU A 187 10.41 -0.85 -6.53
N TRP A 188 10.52 0.21 -7.33
CA TRP A 188 10.71 0.10 -8.80
C TRP A 188 11.96 0.79 -9.33
N LYS A 189 12.61 1.62 -8.50
CA LYS A 189 13.92 2.20 -8.79
C LYS A 189 14.87 1.78 -7.69
N GLU A 190 15.97 1.14 -8.06
CA GLU A 190 17.02 0.79 -7.11
C GLU A 190 17.57 2.06 -6.44
N ASN A 191 17.95 1.96 -5.16
CA ASN A 191 18.61 3.02 -4.44
C ASN A 191 19.99 2.53 -3.97
N PRO A 192 21.09 3.10 -4.48
CA PRO A 192 22.45 2.74 -4.04
C PRO A 192 22.69 2.91 -2.53
N ASN A 193 21.94 3.78 -1.86
CA ASN A 193 22.03 3.98 -0.41
C ASN A 193 21.17 2.99 0.39
N GLY A 194 20.42 2.12 -0.28
CA GLY A 194 19.57 1.08 0.31
C GLY A 194 18.08 1.30 0.08
N MET A 195 17.32 0.19 0.12
CA MET A 195 15.87 0.11 -0.11
C MET A 195 15.02 1.06 0.74
N PHE A 196 15.51 1.46 1.91
CA PHE A 196 14.79 2.30 2.87
C PHE A 196 15.46 3.66 3.12
N ALA A 197 16.50 4.02 2.36
CA ALA A 197 17.16 5.30 2.53
C ALA A 197 16.21 6.45 2.16
N PRO A 198 16.13 7.56 2.92
CA PRO A 198 15.17 8.64 2.63
C PRO A 198 15.37 9.29 1.26
N MET A 199 16.62 9.41 0.82
CA MET A 199 16.97 10.03 -0.46
C MET A 199 17.59 9.00 -1.40
N ASN A 200 17.34 9.14 -2.71
CA ASN A 200 17.99 8.35 -3.75
C ASN A 200 18.88 9.23 -4.64
N PRO A 201 20.20 8.99 -4.68
CA PRO A 201 21.14 9.79 -5.47
C PRO A 201 20.88 9.74 -6.97
N ASP A 202 20.21 8.68 -7.44
CA ASP A 202 19.92 8.45 -8.86
C ASP A 202 18.56 9.03 -9.28
N VAL A 203 17.79 9.61 -8.34
CA VAL A 203 16.54 10.32 -8.65
C VAL A 203 16.85 11.77 -8.97
N SER A 204 16.27 12.25 -10.07
CA SER A 204 16.40 13.63 -10.52
C SER A 204 15.04 14.29 -10.71
N CYS A 205 15.01 15.61 -10.52
CA CYS A 205 13.88 16.46 -10.84
C CYS A 205 14.37 17.47 -11.90
N PRO A 206 14.12 17.22 -13.20
CA PRO A 206 14.44 18.17 -14.24
C PRO A 206 13.64 19.45 -14.01
N MET A 207 14.34 20.59 -14.09
CA MET A 207 13.75 21.92 -14.00
C MET A 207 13.13 22.35 -15.33
#